data_AF-A0A1Z4IK49-F1
#
_entry.id   AF-A0A1Z4IK49-F1
#
_cell.length_a   1.000
_cell.length_b   1.000
_cell.length_c   1.000
_cell.angle_alpha   90.00
_cell.angle_beta   90.00
_cell.angle_gamma   90.00
#
_symmetry.space_group_name_H-M   'P 1'
#
loop_
_entity.id
_entity.type
_entity.pdbx_description
1 polymer ?
#
loop_
_entity_poly.entity_id
_entity_poly.type
_entity_poly.pdbx_seq_one_letter_code
_entity_poly.pdbx_strand_id
1 'polypeptide(L)'
;MANLELNDEQLNVISKACELLSRIYMGQIEEVALLFSDLPNEQYQQLVDTLKSLKPIIKFTSKQSNSGIRDESIPEVARYAYDIHQVIRHYLAWKNQTGGGNAVHFDSPKPYGSLSLPKISE
;
A
#
# COMPACT_ATOMS: atom_id res chain seq x y z
N MET A 1 -24.04 -12.57 -0.45
CA MET A 1 -22.73 -11.98 -0.80
C MET A 1 -22.34 -12.51 -2.17
N ALA A 2 -21.82 -11.65 -3.04
CA ALA A 2 -21.23 -12.08 -4.31
C ALA A 2 -19.74 -12.36 -4.09
N ASN A 3 -19.24 -13.44 -4.67
CA ASN A 3 -17.82 -13.80 -4.64
C ASN A 3 -17.15 -13.33 -5.93
N LEU A 4 -15.89 -12.89 -5.83
CA LEU A 4 -15.06 -12.51 -6.96
C LEU A 4 -13.86 -13.47 -7.04
N GLU A 5 -13.72 -14.17 -8.15
CA GLU A 5 -12.59 -15.07 -8.40
C GLU A 5 -11.45 -14.31 -9.09
N LEU A 6 -10.26 -14.40 -8.51
CA LEU A 6 -9.07 -13.68 -8.96
C LEU A 6 -7.88 -14.63 -8.98
N ASN A 7 -7.07 -14.56 -10.03
CA ASN A 7 -5.77 -15.24 -10.06
C ASN A 7 -4.70 -14.44 -9.28
N ASP A 8 -3.51 -15.03 -9.11
CA ASP A 8 -2.43 -14.43 -8.32
C ASP A 8 -1.93 -13.09 -8.89
N GLU A 9 -1.92 -12.95 -10.21
CA GLU A 9 -1.52 -11.70 -10.88
C GLU A 9 -2.52 -10.58 -10.61
N GLN A 10 -3.82 -10.88 -10.68
CA GLN A 10 -4.90 -9.93 -10.36
C GLN A 10 -4.88 -9.55 -8.88
N LEU A 11 -4.63 -10.50 -7.98
CA LEU A 11 -4.43 -10.23 -6.56
C LEU A 11 -3.23 -9.29 -6.34
N ASN A 12 -2.11 -9.53 -7.01
CA ASN A 12 -0.93 -8.67 -6.92
C ASN A 12 -1.21 -7.24 -7.42
N VAL A 13 -1.96 -7.08 -8.52
CA VAL A 13 -2.38 -5.76 -9.02
C VAL A 13 -3.23 -5.02 -7.98
N ILE A 14 -4.23 -5.69 -7.40
CA ILE A 14 -5.09 -5.10 -6.36
C ILE A 14 -4.26 -4.72 -5.14
N SER A 15 -3.37 -5.60 -4.68
CA SER A 15 -2.49 -5.38 -3.54
C SER A 15 -1.65 -4.11 -3.72
N LYS A 16 -1.01 -3.94 -4.88
CA LYS A 16 -0.18 -2.76 -5.20
C LYS A 16 -1.01 -1.48 -5.30
N ALA A 17 -2.20 -1.56 -5.92
CA ALA A 17 -3.11 -0.42 -6.01
C ALA A 17 -3.58 0.05 -4.63
N CYS A 18 -3.92 -0.89 -3.75
CA CYS A 18 -4.32 -0.61 -2.37
C CYS A 18 -3.17 -0.02 -1.53
N GLU A 19 -1.95 -0.55 -1.66
CA GLU A 19 -0.77 0.03 -1.00
C GLU A 19 -0.55 1.48 -1.43
N LEU A 20 -0.57 1.74 -2.74
CA LEU A 20 -0.38 3.07 -3.30
C LEU A 20 -1.42 4.06 -2.79
N LEU A 21 -2.70 3.66 -2.80
CA LEU A 21 -3.80 4.47 -2.29
C LEU A 21 -3.59 4.82 -0.81
N SER A 22 -3.22 3.84 0.02
CA SER A 22 -2.92 4.06 1.43
C SER A 22 -1.77 5.06 1.63
N ARG A 23 -0.68 4.91 0.86
CA ARG A 23 0.50 5.78 0.95
C ARG A 23 0.21 7.23 0.55
N ILE A 24 -0.62 7.43 -0.48
CA ILE A 24 -1.07 8.77 -0.88
C ILE A 24 -1.80 9.47 0.27
N TYR A 25 -2.76 8.80 0.92
CA TYR A 25 -3.47 9.35 2.07
C TYR A 25 -2.60 9.53 3.31
N MET A 26 -1.50 8.78 3.43
CA MET A 26 -0.48 8.94 4.47
C MET A 26 0.50 10.09 4.20
N GLY A 27 0.36 10.81 3.08
CA GLY A 27 1.25 11.90 2.69
C GLY A 27 2.61 11.42 2.18
N GLN A 28 2.70 10.15 1.78
CA GLN A 28 3.89 9.49 1.21
C GLN A 28 3.85 9.47 -0.32
N ILE A 29 3.50 10.60 -0.94
CA ILE A 29 3.30 10.68 -2.40
C ILE A 29 4.55 10.35 -3.22
N GLU A 30 5.74 10.51 -2.66
CA GLU A 30 7.01 10.14 -3.28
C GLU A 30 7.10 8.64 -3.58
N GLU A 31 6.34 7.80 -2.88
CA GLU A 31 6.29 6.35 -3.09
C GLU A 31 5.67 5.99 -4.45
N VAL A 32 4.94 6.92 -5.08
CA VAL A 32 4.50 6.78 -6.48
C VAL A 32 5.70 6.57 -7.42
N ALA A 33 6.87 7.12 -7.09
CA ALA A 33 8.08 6.95 -7.90
C ALA A 33 8.49 5.47 -8.04
N LEU A 34 8.15 4.60 -7.09
CA LEU A 34 8.44 3.17 -7.17
C LEU A 34 7.80 2.48 -8.38
N LEU A 35 6.74 3.04 -8.96
CA LEU A 35 6.14 2.55 -10.20
C LEU A 35 7.03 2.78 -11.43
N PHE A 36 8.01 3.67 -11.32
CA PHE A 36 8.90 4.13 -12.38
C PHE A 36 10.37 3.87 -12.00
N SER A 37 10.63 2.80 -11.25
CA SER A 37 11.97 2.44 -10.76
C SER A 37 12.97 2.08 -11.86
N ASP A 38 12.49 1.91 -13.09
CA ASP A 38 13.26 1.66 -14.31
C ASP A 38 13.81 2.94 -14.96
N LEU A 39 13.38 4.11 -14.51
CA LEU A 39 13.94 5.39 -14.96
C LEU A 39 15.45 5.50 -14.65
N PRO A 40 16.23 6.19 -15.51
CA PRO A 40 17.59 6.57 -15.17
C PRO A 40 17.64 7.36 -13.85
N ASN A 41 18.69 7.13 -13.05
CA ASN A 41 18.81 7.70 -11.69
C ASN A 41 18.51 9.20 -11.59
N GLU A 42 18.98 10.01 -12.55
CA GLU A 42 18.74 11.46 -12.55
C GLU A 42 17.26 11.79 -12.76
N GLN A 43 16.59 11.10 -13.69
CA GLN A 43 15.16 11.27 -13.95
C GLN A 43 14.32 10.76 -12.78
N TYR A 44 14.71 9.62 -12.18
CA TYR A 44 14.06 9.08 -11.00
C TYR A 44 14.14 10.07 -9.82
N GLN A 45 15.32 10.64 -9.58
CA GLN A 45 15.52 11.64 -8.53
C GLN A 45 14.69 12.90 -8.81
N GLN A 46 14.67 13.38 -10.06
CA GLN A 46 13.83 14.51 -10.46
C GLN A 46 12.34 14.23 -10.22
N LEU A 47 11.86 13.01 -10.51
CA LEU A 47 10.48 12.59 -10.23
C LEU A 47 10.18 12.63 -8.72
N VAL A 48 11.06 12.05 -7.90
CA VAL A 48 10.92 12.04 -6.43
C VAL A 48 10.86 13.47 -5.88
N ASP A 49 11.75 14.35 -6.34
CA ASP A 49 11.79 15.75 -5.88
C ASP A 49 10.55 16.52 -6.34
N THR A 50 10.08 16.26 -7.56
CA THR A 50 8.82 16.81 -8.07
C THR A 50 7.64 16.37 -7.21
N LEU A 51 7.49 15.08 -6.92
CA LEU A 51 6.42 14.56 -6.06
C LEU A 51 6.49 15.15 -4.64
N LYS A 52 7.69 15.26 -4.05
CA LYS A 52 7.88 15.91 -2.75
C LYS A 52 7.46 17.38 -2.76
N SER A 53 7.74 18.10 -3.84
CA SER A 53 7.33 19.50 -3.99
C SER A 53 5.81 19.69 -4.08
N LEU A 54 5.05 18.65 -4.46
CA LEU A 54 3.59 18.67 -4.48
C LEU A 54 2.95 18.47 -3.10
N LYS A 55 3.70 17.93 -2.11
CA LYS A 55 3.17 17.66 -0.75
C LYS A 55 2.48 18.87 -0.09
N PRO A 56 3.00 20.11 -0.19
CA PRO A 56 2.33 21.28 0.40
C PRO A 56 1.00 21.62 -0.28
N ILE A 57 0.82 21.24 -1.55
CA ILE A 57 -0.37 21.51 -2.37
C ILE A 57 -1.46 20.48 -2.09
N ILE A 58 -1.08 19.21 -2.00
CA ILE A 58 -2.00 18.06 -1.84
C ILE A 58 -2.46 17.91 -0.37
N LYS A 59 -2.28 18.93 0.47
CA LYS A 59 -2.62 18.88 1.92
C LYS A 59 -4.06 18.42 2.15
N PHE A 60 -4.21 17.14 2.52
CA PHE A 60 -5.44 16.59 3.07
C PHE A 60 -5.61 16.95 4.55
N THR A 61 -4.53 17.16 5.30
CA THR A 61 -4.54 17.86 6.59
C THR A 61 -3.17 18.52 6.83
N SER A 62 -3.14 19.67 7.52
CA SER A 62 -1.96 20.53 7.66
C SER A 62 -0.80 19.96 8.49
N LYS A 63 -0.89 18.72 8.97
CA LYS A 63 0.10 18.06 9.85
C LYS A 63 0.71 16.74 9.30
N GLN A 64 0.25 16.23 8.15
CA GLN A 64 0.60 14.90 7.62
C GLN A 64 1.79 14.91 6.65
N SER A 65 2.98 15.29 7.11
CA SER A 65 4.19 14.95 6.36
C SER A 65 4.66 13.57 6.82
N ASN A 66 4.24 12.51 6.11
CA ASN A 66 4.71 11.13 6.31
C ASN A 66 4.20 10.46 7.60
N SER A 67 2.87 10.34 7.75
CA SER A 67 2.24 9.66 8.90
C SER A 67 2.17 8.15 8.70
N GLY A 68 2.24 7.38 9.79
CA GLY A 68 1.95 5.95 9.76
C GLY A 68 0.45 5.67 9.72
N ILE A 69 0.04 4.48 9.25
CA ILE A 69 -1.37 4.08 9.10
C ILE A 69 -2.22 4.17 10.38
N ARG A 70 -1.57 4.21 11.56
CA ARG A 70 -2.23 4.32 12.87
C ARG A 70 -2.61 5.74 13.24
N ASP A 71 -2.06 6.76 12.58
CA ASP A 71 -2.31 8.16 12.89
C ASP A 71 -3.81 8.47 12.75
N GLU A 72 -4.40 9.08 13.78
CA GLU A 72 -5.83 9.37 13.90
C GLU A 72 -6.35 10.29 12.79
N SER A 73 -5.46 11.09 12.20
CA SER A 73 -5.80 11.98 11.08
C SER A 73 -5.95 11.23 9.74
N ILE A 74 -5.54 9.96 9.66
CA ILE A 74 -5.64 9.14 8.45
C ILE A 74 -7.06 8.64 8.25
N PRO A 75 -7.69 8.93 7.11
CA PRO A 75 -9.07 8.54 6.85
C PRO A 75 -9.22 7.03 6.72
N GLU A 76 -10.41 6.52 7.06
CA GLU A 76 -10.75 5.10 7.02
C GLU A 76 -10.48 4.44 5.66
N VAL A 77 -10.66 5.17 4.55
CA VAL A 77 -10.37 4.64 3.20
C VAL A 77 -8.92 4.16 3.05
N ALA A 78 -7.96 4.86 3.65
CA ALA A 78 -6.56 4.47 3.62
C ALA A 78 -6.33 3.20 4.44
N ARG A 79 -7.00 3.11 5.59
CA ARG A 79 -6.96 1.95 6.49
C ARG A 79 -7.56 0.72 5.83
N TYR A 80 -8.70 0.85 5.16
CA TYR A 80 -9.32 -0.22 4.38
C TYR A 80 -8.41 -0.70 3.25
N ALA A 81 -7.79 0.23 2.52
CA ALA A 81 -6.84 -0.13 1.47
C ALA A 81 -5.63 -0.89 2.05
N TYR A 82 -5.07 -0.42 3.16
CA TYR A 82 -3.95 -1.09 3.82
C TYR A 82 -4.32 -2.48 4.35
N ASP A 83 -5.52 -2.65 4.90
CA ASP A 83 -6.03 -3.93 5.38
C ASP A 83 -6.19 -4.95 4.23
N ILE A 84 -6.74 -4.53 3.09
CA ILE A 84 -6.81 -5.35 1.87
C ILE A 84 -5.40 -5.75 1.40
N HIS A 85 -4.49 -4.79 1.30
CA HIS A 85 -3.11 -5.04 0.90
C HIS A 85 -2.41 -6.06 1.82
N GLN A 86 -2.53 -5.90 3.14
CA GLN A 86 -1.93 -6.81 4.11
C GLN A 86 -2.43 -8.25 3.93
N VAL A 87 -3.74 -8.44 3.77
CA VAL A 87 -4.34 -9.77 3.59
C VAL A 87 -3.83 -10.43 2.32
N ILE A 88 -3.84 -9.71 1.19
CA ILE A 88 -3.38 -10.26 -0.09
C ILE A 88 -1.87 -10.57 -0.04
N ARG A 89 -1.06 -9.63 0.48
CA ARG A 89 0.39 -9.80 0.62
C ARG A 89 0.72 -11.02 1.47
N HIS A 90 0.02 -11.20 2.60
CA HIS A 90 0.18 -12.36 3.46
C HIS A 90 -0.18 -13.67 2.74
N TYR A 91 -1.32 -13.71 2.04
CA TYR A 91 -1.73 -14.90 1.27
C TYR A 91 -0.68 -15.28 0.21
N LEU A 92 -0.26 -14.32 -0.63
CA LEU A 92 0.74 -14.57 -1.68
C LEU A 92 2.10 -14.99 -1.11
N ALA A 93 2.51 -14.43 0.04
CA ALA A 93 3.76 -14.80 0.70
C ALA A 93 3.76 -16.27 1.16
N TRP A 94 2.65 -16.73 1.74
CA TRP A 94 2.49 -18.13 2.16
C TRP A 94 2.34 -19.09 0.99
N LYS A 95 1.56 -18.70 -0.04
CA LYS A 95 1.35 -19.52 -1.25
C LYS A 95 2.65 -19.78 -2.00
N ASN A 96 3.49 -18.75 -2.15
CA ASN A 96 4.73 -18.85 -2.92
C ASN A 96 5.89 -19.51 -2.17
N GLN A 97 5.71 -19.93 -0.90
CA GLN A 97 6.70 -20.63 -0.06
C GLN A 97 8.17 -20.25 -0.33
N THR A 98 8.48 -18.96 -0.43
CA THR A 98 9.87 -18.53 -0.47
C THR A 98 10.43 -18.82 0.92
N GLY A 99 11.29 -19.84 1.05
CA GLY A 99 11.76 -20.46 2.30
C GLY A 99 12.49 -19.54 3.29
N GLY A 100 11.83 -18.48 3.76
CA GLY A 100 12.42 -17.38 4.50
C GLY A 100 13.26 -16.46 3.61
N GLY A 101 13.35 -15.19 4.04
CA GLY A 101 14.15 -14.15 3.42
C GLY A 101 13.91 -12.80 4.10
N ASN A 102 14.89 -11.90 4.03
CA ASN A 102 14.65 -10.51 4.42
C ASN A 102 13.57 -9.93 3.49
N ALA A 103 12.48 -9.41 4.08
CA ALA A 103 11.26 -8.89 3.42
C ALA A 103 10.11 -9.88 3.13
N VAL A 104 10.11 -11.11 3.67
CA VAL A 104 8.91 -11.96 3.59
C VAL A 104 7.92 -11.61 4.71
N HIS A 105 6.69 -11.24 4.33
CA HIS A 105 5.65 -10.77 5.25
C HIS A 105 4.74 -11.89 5.73
N PHE A 106 5.26 -12.74 6.62
CA PHE A 106 4.48 -13.82 7.27
C PHE A 106 3.66 -13.36 8.48
N ASP A 107 3.82 -12.11 8.92
CA ASP A 107 3.03 -11.55 10.02
C ASP A 107 1.55 -11.56 9.65
N SER A 108 0.72 -12.06 10.58
CA SER A 108 -0.72 -12.07 10.39
C SER A 108 -1.25 -10.63 10.21
N PRO A 109 -2.12 -10.39 9.22
CA PRO A 109 -2.73 -9.08 9.00
C PRO A 109 -3.43 -8.57 10.27
N LYS A 110 -3.24 -7.28 10.57
CA LYS A 110 -3.92 -6.61 11.69
C LYS A 110 -4.91 -5.59 11.13
N PRO A 111 -6.14 -5.53 11.67
CA PRO A 111 -7.12 -4.54 11.24
C PRO A 111 -6.68 -3.15 11.70
N TYR A 112 -6.65 -2.21 10.77
CA TYR A 112 -6.45 -0.80 11.05
C TYR A 112 -7.68 0.04 10.78
N GLY A 113 -8.59 -0.44 9.93
CA GLY A 113 -9.90 0.14 9.70
C GLY A 113 -10.96 -0.42 10.64
N SER A 114 -12.13 0.21 10.61
CA SER A 114 -13.32 -0.22 11.36
C SER A 114 -14.05 -1.43 10.78
N LEU A 115 -13.72 -1.83 9.53
CA LEU A 115 -14.29 -3.01 8.89
C LEU A 115 -13.50 -4.29 9.25
N SER A 116 -14.18 -5.42 9.20
CA SER A 116 -13.50 -6.72 9.30
C SER A 116 -12.54 -6.93 8.13
N LEU A 117 -11.38 -7.53 8.39
CA LEU A 117 -10.44 -7.92 7.35
C LEU A 117 -11.12 -8.77 6.26
N PRO A 118 -10.79 -8.57 4.97
CA PRO A 118 -11.26 -9.45 3.92
C PRO A 118 -10.75 -10.88 4.13
N LYS A 119 -11.49 -11.86 3.59
CA LYS A 119 -11.13 -13.27 3.65
C LYS A 119 -10.81 -13.76 2.25
N ILE A 120 -9.74 -14.54 2.14
CA ILE A 120 -9.40 -15.30 0.94
C ILE A 120 -9.68 -16.77 1.28
N SER A 121 -10.58 -17.38 0.52
CA SER A 121 -10.90 -18.81 0.60
C SER A 121 -10.09 -19.57 -0.43
N GLU A 122 -9.58 -20.74 -0.04
CA GLU A 122 -8.99 -21.74 -0.94
C GLU A 122 -10.02 -22.73 -1.46
#